data_AF-A0A4Y9MES1-F1
#
_entry.id   AF-A0A4Y9MES1-F1
#
_cell.length_a   1.000
_cell.length_b   1.000
_cell.length_c   1.000
_cell.angle_alpha   90.00
_cell.angle_beta   90.00
_cell.angle_gamma   90.00
#
_symmetry.space_group_name_H-M   'P 1'
#
loop_
_entity.id
_entity.type
_entity.pdbx_description
1 polymer ?
#
loop_
_entity_poly.entity_id
_entity_poly.type
_entity_poly.pdbx_seq_one_letter_code
_entity_poly.pdbx_strand_id
1 'polypeptide(L)'
;MPSAKRSDRLPVPRSEAGGGVPDRRRRVALLLETAEVLAERARRTEDSAQAQVLMRRSAERRAQAVRLAASGRAPEPRRMLGGAWPGRLAPS
;
A
#
# COMPACT_ATOMS: atom_id res chain seq x y z
N MET A 1 -17.35 -28.66 -25.55
CA MET A 1 -17.15 -27.46 -26.40
C MET A 1 -17.52 -26.22 -25.58
N PRO A 2 -16.73 -25.13 -25.65
CA PRO A 2 -16.42 -24.24 -24.52
C PRO A 2 -17.34 -23.01 -24.44
N SER A 3 -17.80 -22.69 -23.23
CA SER A 3 -18.50 -21.42 -22.97
C SER A 3 -17.50 -20.39 -22.43
N ALA A 4 -17.35 -19.32 -23.19
CA ALA A 4 -16.36 -18.28 -23.01
C ALA A 4 -16.79 -17.26 -21.93
N LYS A 5 -15.75 -16.63 -21.36
CA LYS A 5 -15.74 -15.26 -20.82
C LYS A 5 -16.64 -14.96 -19.62
N ARG A 6 -16.01 -14.93 -18.44
CA ARG A 6 -15.99 -13.69 -17.65
C ARG A 6 -14.57 -13.41 -17.18
N SER A 7 -13.93 -12.48 -17.88
CA SER A 7 -12.75 -11.79 -17.38
C SER A 7 -13.19 -11.00 -16.14
N ASP A 8 -13.03 -11.60 -14.97
CA ASP A 8 -13.14 -10.92 -13.70
C ASP A 8 -11.88 -10.05 -13.52
N ARG A 9 -11.80 -8.99 -14.32
CA ARG A 9 -10.82 -7.92 -14.12
C ARG A 9 -11.30 -7.13 -12.91
N LEU A 10 -10.94 -7.61 -11.73
CA LEU A 10 -10.85 -6.76 -10.57
C LEU A 10 -10.02 -5.52 -10.96
N PRO A 11 -10.49 -4.30 -10.67
CA PRO A 11 -9.72 -3.11 -10.96
C PRO A 11 -8.46 -3.17 -10.09
N VAL A 12 -7.34 -3.53 -10.71
CA VAL A 12 -6.01 -3.37 -10.12
C VAL A 12 -5.79 -1.87 -10.06
N PRO A 13 -5.67 -1.24 -8.87
CA PRO A 13 -5.19 0.12 -8.83
C PRO A 13 -3.73 0.07 -9.30
N ARG A 14 -3.51 0.39 -10.57
CA ARG A 14 -2.20 0.80 -11.06
C ARG A 14 -1.89 2.14 -10.38
N SER A 15 -1.44 2.11 -9.14
CA SER A 15 -0.58 3.17 -8.64
C SER A 15 0.78 2.92 -9.27
N GLU A 16 0.94 3.51 -10.45
CA GLU A 16 2.18 3.53 -11.18
C GLU A 16 3.31 4.03 -10.28
N ALA A 17 4.46 3.39 -10.44
CA ALA A 17 5.71 3.78 -9.84
C ALA A 17 5.97 5.29 -10.12
N GLY A 18 6.04 6.11 -9.07
CA GLY A 18 6.39 7.52 -9.20
C GLY A 18 5.49 8.52 -8.47
N GLY A 19 4.93 8.18 -7.32
CA GLY A 19 4.27 9.17 -6.46
C GLY A 19 5.30 10.14 -5.87
N GLY A 20 5.42 11.34 -6.44
CA GLY A 20 6.29 12.40 -5.93
C GLY A 20 5.97 12.77 -4.47
N VAL A 21 6.85 13.56 -3.84
CA VAL A 21 6.67 14.06 -2.46
C VAL A 21 5.26 14.60 -2.14
N PRO A 22 4.59 15.40 -3.02
CA PRO A 22 3.23 15.87 -2.73
C PRO A 22 2.17 14.75 -2.71
N ASP A 23 2.26 13.76 -3.60
CA ASP A 23 1.35 12.59 -3.59
C ASP A 23 1.52 11.75 -2.32
N ARG A 24 2.77 11.58 -1.88
CA ARG A 24 3.10 10.92 -0.62
C ARG A 24 2.51 11.63 0.59
N ARG A 25 2.66 12.96 0.69
CA ARG A 25 2.08 13.75 1.79
C ARG A 25 0.57 13.61 1.83
N ARG A 26 -0.10 13.69 0.67
CA ARG A 26 -1.55 13.47 0.56
C ARG A 26 -1.95 12.08 1.03
N ARG A 27 -1.18 11.05 0.65
CA ARG A 27 -1.43 9.66 1.07
C ARG A 27 -1.22 9.44 2.58
N VAL A 28 -0.23 10.10 3.18
CA VAL A 28 -0.01 10.11 4.63
C VAL A 28 -1.19 10.77 5.34
N ALA A 29 -1.64 11.95 4.89
CA ALA A 29 -2.79 12.65 5.46
C ALA A 29 -4.05 11.77 5.43
N LEU A 30 -4.35 11.15 4.27
CA LEU A 30 -5.49 10.26 4.13
C LEU A 30 -5.45 9.06 5.09
N LEU A 31 -4.26 8.47 5.32
CA LEU A 31 -4.10 7.38 6.28
C LEU A 31 -4.38 7.81 7.72
N LEU A 32 -3.97 9.03 8.09
CA LEU A 32 -4.23 9.59 9.42
C LEU A 32 -5.70 9.93 9.62
N GLU A 33 -6.33 10.59 8.64
CA GLU A 33 -7.78 10.88 8.65
C GLU A 33 -8.59 9.58 8.77
N THR A 34 -8.22 8.54 8.00
CA THR A 34 -8.87 7.23 8.10
C THR A 34 -8.70 6.64 9.49
N ALA A 35 -7.52 6.76 10.10
CA ALA A 35 -7.28 6.25 11.45
C ALA A 35 -8.16 6.96 12.49
N GLU A 36 -8.35 8.27 12.36
CA GLU A 36 -9.21 9.06 13.25
C GLU A 36 -10.67 8.67 13.12
N VAL A 37 -11.19 8.55 11.90
CA VAL A 37 -12.57 8.09 11.65
C VAL A 37 -12.80 6.70 12.24
N LEU A 38 -11.83 5.78 12.09
CA LEU A 38 -11.93 4.44 12.67
C LEU A 38 -11.93 4.47 14.21
N ALA A 39 -11.11 5.33 14.82
CA ALA A 39 -11.06 5.47 16.27
C ALA A 39 -12.34 6.12 16.83
N GLU A 40 -12.88 7.13 16.16
CA GLU A 40 -14.16 7.75 16.54
C GLU A 40 -15.31 6.76 16.40
N ARG A 41 -15.35 5.99 15.31
CA ARG A 41 -16.35 4.94 15.14
C ARG A 41 -16.23 3.88 16.24
N ALA A 42 -15.02 3.48 16.60
CA ALA A 42 -14.79 2.52 17.68
C ALA A 42 -15.37 3.01 19.01
N ARG A 43 -15.19 4.31 19.35
CA ARG A 43 -15.75 4.93 20.56
C ARG A 43 -17.28 4.90 20.61
N ARG A 44 -17.94 4.92 19.45
CA ARG A 44 -19.41 4.88 19.32
C ARG A 44 -19.98 3.48 19.10
N THR A 45 -19.13 2.44 19.04
CA THR A 45 -19.57 1.08 18.76
C THR A 45 -19.83 0.35 20.07
N GLU A 46 -21.06 -0.14 20.26
CA GLU A 46 -21.45 -0.86 21.48
C GLU A 46 -20.86 -2.27 21.55
N ASP A 47 -20.72 -2.94 20.40
CA ASP A 47 -20.05 -4.25 20.32
C ASP A 47 -18.55 -4.10 20.60
N SER A 48 -18.12 -4.60 21.74
CA SER A 48 -16.73 -4.52 22.20
C SER A 48 -15.74 -5.25 21.29
N ALA A 49 -16.15 -6.35 20.64
CA ALA A 49 -15.28 -7.06 19.70
C ALA A 49 -15.08 -6.22 18.43
N GLN A 50 -16.16 -5.64 17.92
CA GLN A 50 -16.09 -4.75 16.76
C GLN A 50 -15.29 -3.48 17.06
N ALA A 51 -15.49 -2.87 18.23
CA ALA A 51 -14.72 -1.70 18.69
C ALA A 51 -13.21 -2.00 18.75
N GLN A 52 -12.81 -3.16 19.28
CA GLN A 52 -11.41 -3.59 19.31
C GLN A 52 -10.81 -3.75 17.91
N VAL A 53 -11.55 -4.32 16.96
CA VAL A 53 -11.09 -4.45 15.57
C VAL A 53 -10.89 -3.07 14.94
N LEU A 54 -11.82 -2.13 15.15
CA LEU A 54 -11.70 -0.77 14.64
C LEU A 54 -10.50 -0.03 15.24
N MET A 55 -10.24 -0.19 16.55
CA MET A 55 -9.05 0.36 17.22
C MET A 55 -7.76 -0.22 16.66
N ARG A 56 -7.69 -1.54 16.48
CA ARG A 56 -6.53 -2.20 15.88
C ARG A 56 -6.27 -1.67 14.47
N ARG A 57 -7.30 -1.59 13.61
CA ARG A 57 -7.17 -1.05 12.25
C ARG A 57 -6.74 0.41 12.26
N SER A 58 -7.25 1.21 13.19
CA SER A 58 -6.81 2.60 13.38
C SER A 58 -5.31 2.68 13.68
N ALA A 59 -4.80 1.83 14.58
CA ALA A 59 -3.36 1.74 14.88
C ALA A 59 -2.53 1.29 13.66
N GLU A 60 -3.00 0.29 12.91
CA GLU A 60 -2.34 -0.19 11.69
C GLU A 60 -2.19 0.92 10.64
N ARG A 61 -3.22 1.78 10.47
CA ARG A 61 -3.18 2.93 9.56
C ARG A 61 -2.18 3.99 10.00
N ARG A 62 -2.11 4.30 11.29
CA ARG A 62 -1.08 5.21 11.83
C ARG A 62 0.33 4.66 11.59
N ALA A 63 0.55 3.37 11.86
CA ALA A 63 1.83 2.73 11.62
C ALA A 63 2.20 2.74 10.13
N GLN A 64 1.23 2.56 9.23
CA GLN A 64 1.45 2.68 7.78
C GLN A 64 1.82 4.11 7.36
N ALA A 65 1.15 5.11 7.93
CA ALA A 65 1.46 6.52 7.68
C ALA A 65 2.91 6.85 8.09
N VAL A 66 3.36 6.38 9.27
CA VAL A 66 4.74 6.53 9.75
C VAL A 66 5.73 5.88 8.79
N ARG A 67 5.49 4.63 8.37
CA ARG A 67 6.37 3.94 7.41
C ARG A 67 6.46 4.67 6.08
N LEU A 68 5.34 5.19 5.58
CA LEU A 68 5.27 5.90 4.30
C LEU A 68 5.95 7.28 4.36
N ALA A 69 5.84 7.98 5.49
CA ALA A 69 6.56 9.23 5.74
C ALA A 69 8.07 8.99 5.84
N ALA A 70 8.49 7.92 6.53
CA ALA A 70 9.89 7.55 6.70
C ALA A 70 10.56 7.08 5.40
N SER A 71 9.84 6.38 4.51
CA SER A 71 10.37 5.91 3.23
C SER A 71 10.69 7.03 2.23
N GLY A 72 10.48 8.31 2.60
CA GLY A 72 10.88 9.46 1.79
C GLY A 72 12.33 9.88 2.04
N ARG A 73 12.95 9.30 3.07
CA ARG A 73 14.32 9.56 3.51
C ARG A 73 15.30 8.45 3.14
N ALA A 74 14.82 7.32 2.59
CA ALA A 74 15.71 6.28 2.10
C ALA A 74 16.42 6.79 0.83
N PRO A 75 17.75 6.75 0.74
CA PRO A 75 18.42 7.00 -0.53
C PRO A 75 17.87 5.98 -1.53
N GLU A 76 17.26 6.46 -2.61
CA GLU A 76 16.99 5.64 -3.79
C GLU A 76 18.29 4.87 -4.09
N PRO A 77 18.30 3.53 -4.09
CA PRO A 77 19.41 2.82 -4.68
C PRO A 77 19.41 3.23 -6.14
N ARG A 78 20.31 4.17 -6.46
CA ARG A 78 20.64 4.64 -7.79
C ARG A 78 20.56 3.39 -8.67
N ARG A 79 19.54 3.29 -9.53
CA ARG A 79 19.50 2.28 -10.58
C ARG A 79 20.80 2.46 -11.34
N MET A 80 21.79 1.64 -11.03
CA MET A 80 22.96 1.46 -11.88
C MET A 80 22.42 0.88 -13.18
N LEU A 81 22.19 1.75 -14.14
CA LEU A 81 22.45 1.43 -15.53
C LEU A 81 23.83 0.77 -15.59
N GLY A 82 23.90 -0.43 -16.17
CA GLY A 82 25.16 -1.07 -16.55
C GLY A 82 25.57 -2.20 -15.62
N GLY A 83 25.27 -3.44 -16.02
CA GLY A 83 25.74 -4.62 -15.31
C GLY A 83 25.17 -5.91 -15.88
N ALA A 84 25.70 -6.31 -17.04
CA ALA A 84 25.76 -7.67 -17.58
C ALA A 84 24.84 -8.74 -16.96
N TRP A 85 23.84 -9.17 -17.74
CA TRP A 85 23.26 -10.50 -17.56
C TRP A 85 24.34 -11.53 -17.95
N PRO A 86 24.83 -12.40 -17.04
CA PRO A 86 25.72 -13.49 -17.43
C PRO A 86 24.89 -14.61 -18.06
N GLY A 87 25.46 -15.18 -19.12
CA GLY A 87 24.81 -16.06 -20.08
C GLY A 87 24.00 -17.19 -19.47
N ARG A 88 22.80 -17.40 -20.03
CA ARG A 88 22.22 -18.74 -20.04
C ARG A 88 22.91 -19.55 -21.13
N LEU A 89 23.61 -20.57 -20.65
CA LEU A 89 24.25 -21.64 -21.39
C LEU A 89 23.30 -22.26 -22.43
N ALA A 90 23.83 -22.45 -23.64
CA ALA A 90 23.27 -23.34 -24.64
C ALA A 90 23.48 -24.80 -24.22
N PRO A 91 22.51 -25.70 -24.43
CA PRO A 91 22.79 -27.12 -24.59
C PRO A 91 22.94 -27.48 -26.07
N SER A 92 23.98 -28.29 -26.35
CA SER A 92 24.34 -28.89 -27.63
C SER A 92 23.28 -29.79 -28.24
#